data_AF-X0Z955-F1
#
_entry.id   AF-X0Z955-F1
#
_cell.length_a   1.000
_cell.length_b   1.000
_cell.length_c   1.000
_cell.angle_alpha   90.00
_cell.angle_beta   90.00
_cell.angle_gamma   90.00
#
_symmetry.space_group_name_H-M   'P 1'
#
loop_
_entity.id
_entity.type
_entity.pdbx_description
1 polymer ?
#
loop_
_entity_poly.entity_id
_entity_poly.type
_entity_poly.pdbx_seq_one_letter_code
_entity_poly.pdbx_strand_id
1 'polypeptide(L)' 'RLHFADTEQDLTKAGIDILLEVIFEDLALKCETFKRFGEMLPKDTIIWSNTSCLDVEKMAEASGRPDRFIGTHGMCC' A
#
# COMPACT_ATOMS: atom_id res chain seq x y z
N ARG A 1 12.48 -11.53 -4.02
CA ARG A 1 11.96 -11.94 -5.36
C ARG A 1 10.85 -10.97 -5.71
N LEU A 2 10.85 -10.40 -6.91
CA LEU A 2 9.79 -9.47 -7.32
C LEU A 2 8.63 -10.25 -7.94
N HIS A 3 7.42 -9.87 -7.56
CA HIS A 3 6.18 -10.39 -8.12
C HIS A 3 5.39 -9.19 -8.62
N PHE A 4 5.14 -9.13 -9.92
CA PHE A 4 4.26 -8.13 -10.50
C PHE A 4 2.81 -8.55 -10.26
N ALA A 5 1.98 -7.56 -10.02
CA ALA A 5 0.55 -7.68 -9.80
C ALA A 5 -0.12 -6.56 -10.57
N ASP A 6 -0.93 -6.92 -11.56
CA ASP A 6 -1.76 -5.94 -12.29
C ASP A 6 -3.16 -5.84 -11.65
N THR A 7 -3.51 -6.85 -10.85
CA THR A 7 -4.80 -6.95 -10.16
C THR A 7 -4.64 -7.31 -8.68
N GLU A 8 -5.63 -6.99 -7.86
CA GLU A 8 -5.60 -7.33 -6.42
C GLU A 8 -5.56 -8.85 -6.18
N GLN A 9 -6.12 -9.65 -7.10
CA GLN A 9 -6.15 -11.11 -7.02
C GLN A 9 -4.73 -11.72 -7.09
N ASP A 10 -3.79 -11.04 -7.75
CA ASP A 10 -2.40 -11.48 -7.85
C ASP A 10 -1.65 -11.43 -6.52
N LEU A 11 -2.20 -10.69 -5.54
CA LEU A 11 -1.65 -10.51 -4.20
C LEU A 11 -2.03 -11.63 -3.23
N THR A 12 -2.87 -12.58 -3.64
CA THR A 12 -3.26 -13.75 -2.82
C THR A 12 -2.13 -14.76 -2.61
N LYS A 13 -0.91 -14.46 -3.06
CA LYS A 13 0.27 -15.31 -2.90
C LYS A 13 0.71 -15.31 -1.43
N ALA A 14 0.86 -16.50 -0.85
CA ALA A 14 1.50 -16.64 0.46
C ALA A 14 2.95 -16.10 0.42
N GLY A 15 3.34 -15.31 1.43
CA GLY A 15 4.72 -14.84 1.61
C GLY A 15 5.06 -13.49 0.97
N ILE A 16 4.12 -12.53 0.95
CA ILE A 16 4.44 -11.14 0.58
C ILE A 16 5.00 -10.43 1.81
N ASP A 17 6.30 -10.15 1.82
CA ASP A 17 6.94 -9.38 2.88
C ASP A 17 6.67 -7.87 2.72
N ILE A 18 6.71 -7.38 1.48
CA ILE A 18 6.56 -5.97 1.13
C ILE A 18 5.65 -5.86 -0.10
N LEU A 19 4.62 -5.03 0.01
CA LEU A 19 3.80 -4.57 -1.12
C LEU A 19 4.22 -3.14 -1.49
N LEU A 20 4.60 -2.93 -2.75
CA LEU A 20 4.81 -1.59 -3.30
C LEU A 20 3.60 -1.19 -4.14
N GLU A 21 2.97 -0.08 -3.78
CA GLU A 21 1.80 0.47 -4.44
C GLU A 21 2.20 1.61 -5.41
N VAL A 22 1.75 1.48 -6.67
CA VAL A 22 2.02 2.44 -7.77
C VAL A 22 0.75 2.61 -8.65
N ILE A 23 -0.36 3.02 -8.02
CA ILE A 23 -1.63 3.36 -8.67
C ILE A 23 -1.74 4.87 -8.87
N PHE A 24 -2.86 5.32 -9.44
CA PHE A 24 -3.15 6.75 -9.62
C PHE A 24 -3.05 7.55 -8.32
N GLU A 25 -2.56 8.79 -8.44
CA GLU A 25 -2.46 9.76 -7.33
C GLU A 25 -3.83 10.38 -7.02
N ASP A 26 -4.71 9.57 -6.43
CA ASP A 26 -5.97 10.01 -5.83
C ASP A 26 -6.07 9.46 -4.39
N LEU A 27 -6.32 10.35 -3.42
CA LEU A 27 -6.32 9.98 -2.01
C LEU A 27 -7.48 9.04 -1.68
N ALA A 28 -8.68 9.27 -2.22
CA ALA A 28 -9.84 8.45 -1.91
C ALA A 28 -9.65 7.02 -2.46
N LEU A 29 -9.17 6.91 -3.70
CA LEU A 29 -8.81 5.65 -4.33
C LEU A 29 -7.76 4.90 -3.51
N LYS A 30 -6.64 5.55 -3.18
CA LYS A 30 -5.57 4.92 -2.40
C LYS A 30 -6.06 4.46 -1.01
N CYS A 31 -6.82 5.28 -0.29
CA CYS A 31 -7.37 4.89 1.00
C CYS A 31 -8.29 3.67 0.90
N GLU A 32 -9.15 3.60 -0.13
CA GLU A 32 -10.00 2.44 -0.37
C GLU A 32 -9.16 1.19 -0.68
N THR A 33 -8.15 1.33 -1.55
CA THR A 33 -7.23 0.25 -1.91
C THR A 33 -6.44 -0.25 -0.69
N PHE A 34 -5.90 0.64 0.13
CA PHE A 34 -5.15 0.26 1.33
C PHE A 34 -6.01 -0.42 2.38
N LYS A 35 -7.28 -0.01 2.51
CA LYS A 35 -8.23 -0.71 3.38
C LYS A 35 -8.39 -2.16 2.95
N ARG A 36 -8.57 -2.42 1.65
CA ARG A 36 -8.68 -3.79 1.11
C ARG A 36 -7.40 -4.58 1.33
N PHE A 37 -6.23 -3.98 1.11
CA PHE A 37 -4.93 -4.62 1.36
C PHE A 37 -4.70 -4.94 2.84
N GLY A 38 -5.16 -4.07 3.74
CA GLY A 38 -5.14 -4.30 5.18
C GLY A 38 -5.89 -5.58 5.58
N GLU A 39 -6.96 -5.92 4.87
CA GLU A 39 -7.77 -7.13 5.11
C GLU A 39 -7.22 -8.36 4.39
N MET A 40 -6.69 -8.21 3.17
CA MET A 40 -6.24 -9.32 2.32
C MET A 40 -4.83 -9.83 2.63
N LEU A 41 -3.90 -8.93 3.01
CA LEU A 41 -2.49 -9.28 3.15
C LEU A 41 -2.18 -9.89 4.53
N PRO A 42 -1.18 -10.80 4.62
CA PRO A 42 -0.64 -11.25 5.89
C PRO A 42 -0.33 -10.08 6.84
N LYS A 43 -0.55 -10.26 8.15
CA LYS A 43 -0.39 -9.18 9.14
C LYS A 43 1.02 -8.56 9.17
N ASP A 44 2.02 -9.37 8.83
CA ASP A 44 3.43 -8.96 8.86
C ASP A 44 3.86 -8.23 7.57
N THR A 45 3.00 -8.18 6.55
CA THR A 45 3.30 -7.49 5.29
C THR A 45 3.38 -5.98 5.50
N ILE A 46 4.49 -5.40 5.05
CA ILE A 46 4.71 -3.97 5.00
C ILE A 46 4.06 -3.42 3.73
N ILE A 47 3.27 -2.37 3.87
CA ILE A 47 2.68 -1.64 2.74
C ILE A 47 3.53 -0.40 2.49
N TRP A 48 4.00 -0.24 1.26
CA TRP A 48 4.77 0.91 0.82
C TRP A 48 4.03 1.62 -0.32
N SER A 49 3.56 2.85 -0.07
CA SER A 49 3.03 3.73 -1.12
C SER A 49 4.13 4.58 -1.75
N ASN A 50 4.22 4.57 -3.08
CA ASN A 50 5.06 5.48 -3.86
C ASN A 50 4.40 6.85 -4.09
N THR A 51 3.52 7.30 -3.19
CA THR A 51 2.88 8.61 -3.33
C THR A 51 3.90 9.75 -3.31
N SER A 52 3.61 10.83 -4.03
CA SER A 52 4.47 12.01 -4.06
C SER A 52 3.88 13.21 -3.33
N CYS A 53 2.54 13.36 -3.33
CA CYS A 53 1.88 14.58 -2.87
C CYS A 53 0.73 14.34 -1.87
N LEU A 54 0.44 13.08 -1.52
CA LEU A 54 -0.72 12.75 -0.70
C LEU A 54 -0.35 12.54 0.76
N ASP A 55 -1.35 12.69 1.63
CA ASP A 55 -1.24 12.58 3.07
C ASP A 55 -1.00 11.11 3.48
N VAL A 56 0.25 10.81 3.82
CA VAL A 56 0.70 9.46 4.21
C VAL A 56 0.03 8.99 5.49
N GLU A 57 -0.23 9.87 6.45
CA GLU A 57 -0.86 9.50 7.72
C GLU A 57 -2.29 9.01 7.49
N LYS A 58 -3.07 9.71 6.66
CA LYS A 58 -4.42 9.27 6.28
C LYS A 58 -4.42 7.90 5.60
N MET A 59 -3.46 7.64 4.71
CA MET A 59 -3.36 6.36 4.01
C MET A 59 -2.92 5.24 4.96
N ALA A 60 -1.98 5.53 5.87
CA ALA A 60 -1.53 4.61 6.90
C ALA A 60 -2.68 4.20 7.84
N GLU A 61 -3.49 5.17 8.28
CA GLU A 61 -4.69 4.92 9.08
C GLU A 61 -5.72 4.08 8.33
N ALA A 62 -5.99 4.42 7.06
CA ALA A 62 -6.94 3.70 6.22
C ALA A 62 -6.55 2.23 6.00
N SER A 63 -5.24 1.92 6.00
CA SER A 63 -4.74 0.54 5.91
C SER A 63 -5.05 -0.33 7.12
N GLY A 64 -5.42 0.26 8.26
CA GLY A 64 -5.62 -0.44 9.53
C GLY A 64 -4.36 -0.98 10.19
N ARG A 65 -3.18 -0.69 9.61
CA ARG A 65 -1.85 -1.14 10.09
C ARG A 65 -0.80 -0.02 9.97
N PRO A 66 -1.01 1.14 10.62
CA PRO A 66 -0.14 2.30 10.47
C PRO A 66 1.33 2.04 10.87
N ASP A 67 1.58 1.08 11.77
CA ASP A 67 2.92 0.64 12.18
C ASP A 67 3.67 -0.16 11.10
N ARG A 68 2.96 -0.63 10.07
CA ARG A 68 3.48 -1.38 8.92
C ARG A 68 3.27 -0.64 7.60
N PHE A 69 3.10 0.68 7.66
CA PHE A 69 2.92 1.52 6.50
C PHE A 69 4.13 2.42 6.28
N ILE A 70 4.61 2.46 5.04
CA ILE A 70 5.69 3.34 4.60
C ILE A 70 5.12 4.20 3.48
N GLY A 71 5.05 5.51 3.71
CA GLY A 71 4.91 6.47 2.63
C GLY A 71 6.27 7.10 2.38
N THR A 72 6.79 6.97 1.16
CA THR A 72 7.95 7.79 0.77
C THR A 72 7.47 9.17 0.39
N HIS A 73 7.36 10.05 1.38
CA HIS A 73 7.36 11.50 1.13
C HIS A 73 8.71 11.86 0.49
N GLY A 74 8.81 11.83 -0.85
CA GLY A 74 10.08 12.16 -1.51
C GLY A 74 10.36 11.66 -2.94
N MET A 75 9.36 11.46 -3.81
CA MET A 75 9.61 11.47 -5.27
C MET A 75 8.79 12.55 -6.00
N CYS A 76 8.38 13.59 -5.28
CA CYS A 76 8.29 14.93 -5.82
C CYS A 76 8.68 15.89 -4.68
N CYS A 77 9.30 16.98 -5.06
CA CYS A 77 10.02 17.96 -4.25
C CYS A 77 9.25 18.48 -3.03
#